data_AF-A0A8C1PDI4-F1
#
_entry.id   AF-A0A8C1PDI4-F1
#
_cell.length_a   1.000
_cell.length_b   1.000
_cell.length_c   1.000
_cell.angle_alpha   90.00
_cell.angle_beta   90.00
_cell.angle_gamma   90.00
#
_symmetry.space_group_name_H-M   'P 1'
#
loop_
_entity.id
_entity.type
_entity.pdbx_description
1 polymer ?
#
loop_
_entity_poly.entity_id
_entity_poly.type
_entity_poly.pdbx_seq_one_letter_code
_entity_poly.pdbx_strand_id
1 'polypeptide(L)'
;MPRTKKRSGRGGQQGNVQPFSEDDASIETLSHCSSLSERTSAAEEAGETEEMAQEDFQYKLKVYIDSTVDKSAKTRQGALDGLKTAMATKILYEFISERRMTITDSIERSLKKGKGVEQCAAASLACLLCIQLGSGIESEEVFKTLKPVFKTILNDGAANIQARQACATSLGLCTLVAEDDIMVSVAMKALVRSFTFKWMSEFDYDGWEPLCEKLNALATDCTKHRAKTDKRKQRSVFRDVLKAVEEGDFQSETIRFGTERMVIDSWVRKRTYDAFREFVGSGMNYHLQANEFIRDVFELGPPMLIDSAALKAMKSSRLERHLYNAAAFKARTKARNKVRDKRVDVGEF
;
A
#
# COMPACT_ATOMS: atom_id res chain seq x y z
N MET A 1 -60.91 22.31 31.23
CA MET A 1 -61.41 20.94 31.48
C MET A 1 -60.87 20.01 30.40
N PRO A 2 -60.15 18.95 30.78
CA PRO A 2 -60.46 17.65 30.18
C PRO A 2 -60.57 16.54 31.24
N ARG A 3 -61.49 15.61 30.96
CA ARG A 3 -61.96 14.55 31.85
C ARG A 3 -60.92 13.45 32.07
N THR A 4 -60.90 13.01 33.32
CA THR A 4 -60.20 11.85 33.87
C THR A 4 -60.80 10.49 33.46
N LYS A 5 -59.89 9.52 33.26
CA LYS A 5 -59.88 8.11 33.70
C LYS A 5 -61.09 7.21 33.40
N LYS A 6 -60.79 6.09 32.73
CA LYS A 6 -61.30 4.77 33.11
C LYS A 6 -60.13 3.80 33.24
N ARG A 7 -60.09 3.06 34.35
CA ARG A 7 -59.01 2.13 34.75
C ARG A 7 -59.67 0.81 35.15
N SER A 8 -59.26 -0.29 34.52
CA SER A 8 -59.14 -1.67 35.05
C SER A 8 -58.65 -2.54 33.88
N GLY A 9 -57.79 -3.55 33.99
CA GLY A 9 -57.10 -4.19 35.11
C GLY A 9 -56.62 -5.58 34.63
N ARG A 10 -55.48 -6.05 35.17
CA ARG A 10 -54.76 -7.35 34.96
C ARG A 10 -53.94 -7.43 33.66
N GLY A 11 -52.65 -7.76 33.64
CA GLY A 11 -51.75 -8.38 34.62
C GLY A 11 -50.95 -9.47 33.91
N GLY A 12 -49.61 -9.41 33.90
CA GLY A 12 -48.76 -10.50 33.41
C GLY A 12 -47.50 -10.06 32.69
N GLN A 13 -46.35 -10.30 33.32
CA GLN A 13 -44.97 -10.10 32.86
C GLN A 13 -44.69 -10.63 31.46
N GLN A 14 -44.02 -9.82 30.61
CA GLN A 14 -43.08 -10.32 29.62
C GLN A 14 -41.83 -9.43 29.60
N GLY A 15 -40.69 -10.08 29.81
CA GLY A 15 -39.36 -9.48 29.77
C GLY A 15 -39.06 -8.91 28.39
N ASN A 16 -38.56 -7.69 28.39
CA ASN A 16 -38.19 -6.91 27.23
C ASN A 16 -36.87 -7.48 26.65
N VAL A 17 -36.95 -8.35 25.65
CA VAL A 17 -35.80 -8.75 24.83
C VAL A 17 -35.69 -7.73 23.70
N GLN A 18 -34.67 -6.87 23.77
CA GLN A 18 -34.31 -5.97 22.67
C GLN A 18 -33.79 -6.77 21.46
N PRO A 19 -33.98 -6.24 20.24
CA PRO A 19 -33.82 -6.98 19.00
C PRO A 19 -32.33 -7.14 18.65
N PHE A 20 -31.96 -8.37 18.26
CA PHE A 20 -30.71 -8.64 17.58
C PHE A 20 -30.71 -7.93 16.21
N SER A 21 -29.65 -7.19 15.95
CA SER A 21 -29.36 -6.58 14.64
C SER A 21 -29.03 -7.70 13.65
N GLU A 22 -29.95 -8.00 12.76
CA GLU A 22 -29.71 -8.75 11.52
C GLU A 22 -29.01 -7.83 10.53
N ASP A 23 -27.69 -7.97 10.39
CA ASP A 23 -26.97 -7.53 9.19
C ASP A 23 -26.44 -8.79 8.50
N ASP A 24 -27.34 -9.47 7.79
CA ASP A 24 -26.99 -10.48 6.79
C ASP A 24 -26.56 -9.73 5.52
N ALA A 25 -25.26 -9.50 5.39
CA ALA A 25 -24.69 -8.95 4.17
C ALA A 25 -24.63 -10.07 3.12
N SER A 26 -25.64 -10.07 2.28
CA SER A 26 -25.73 -10.76 1.00
C SER A 26 -24.41 -10.75 0.22
N ILE A 27 -23.84 -11.94 0.00
CA ILE A 27 -22.84 -12.18 -1.04
C ILE A 27 -23.52 -13.00 -2.14
N GLU A 28 -24.28 -12.32 -2.99
CA GLU A 28 -24.58 -12.82 -4.32
C GLU A 28 -23.51 -12.31 -5.28
N THR A 29 -22.60 -13.18 -5.68
CA THR A 29 -21.82 -13.01 -6.91
C THR A 29 -21.98 -14.27 -7.76
N LEU A 30 -23.13 -14.36 -8.41
CA LEU A 30 -23.35 -15.25 -9.54
C LEU A 30 -22.52 -14.72 -10.73
N SER A 31 -21.31 -15.24 -10.88
CA SER A 31 -20.55 -15.11 -12.12
C SER A 31 -20.89 -16.30 -13.02
N HIS A 32 -21.66 -16.03 -14.07
CA HIS A 32 -21.95 -16.97 -15.14
C HIS A 32 -20.65 -17.37 -15.84
N CYS A 33 -20.34 -18.67 -15.81
CA CYS A 33 -19.30 -19.24 -16.65
C CYS A 33 -19.87 -19.41 -18.06
N SER A 34 -19.38 -18.61 -19.02
CA SER A 34 -19.57 -18.88 -20.44
C SER A 34 -18.84 -20.18 -20.79
N SER A 35 -19.58 -21.15 -21.32
CA SER A 35 -19.05 -22.33 -21.97
C SER A 35 -18.27 -21.91 -23.22
N LEU A 36 -16.94 -21.82 -23.12
CA LEU A 36 -16.07 -21.71 -24.27
C LEU A 36 -16.03 -23.07 -24.99
N SER A 37 -16.54 -23.06 -26.20
CA SER A 37 -16.53 -24.16 -27.15
C SER A 37 -15.11 -24.42 -27.65
N GLU A 38 -14.82 -25.69 -27.91
CA GLU A 38 -13.61 -26.19 -28.56
C GLU A 38 -13.32 -25.43 -29.87
N ARG A 39 -12.15 -24.79 -29.93
CA ARG A 39 -11.47 -24.47 -31.20
C ARG A 39 -9.97 -24.67 -31.05
N THR A 40 -9.51 -25.85 -31.44
CA THR A 40 -8.11 -26.15 -31.76
C THR A 40 -7.75 -25.50 -33.09
N SER A 41 -7.57 -24.17 -33.09
CA SER A 41 -6.90 -23.40 -34.16
C SER A 41 -6.42 -22.00 -33.72
N ALA A 42 -6.54 -21.65 -32.44
CA ALA A 42 -6.38 -20.27 -31.95
C ALA A 42 -4.99 -19.94 -31.38
N ALA A 43 -4.00 -20.82 -31.50
CA ALA A 43 -2.68 -20.59 -30.89
C ALA A 43 -1.81 -19.59 -31.68
N GLU A 44 -1.88 -19.62 -33.02
CA GLU A 44 -1.10 -18.70 -33.88
C GLU A 44 -1.76 -17.31 -33.97
N GLU A 45 -3.09 -17.22 -34.14
CA GLU A 45 -3.81 -15.93 -34.13
C GLU A 45 -3.76 -15.21 -32.76
N ALA A 46 -3.68 -15.95 -31.65
CA ALA A 46 -3.51 -15.36 -30.32
C ALA A 46 -2.13 -14.73 -30.13
N GLY A 47 -1.07 -15.36 -30.67
CA GLY A 47 0.30 -14.82 -30.61
C GLY A 47 0.46 -13.53 -31.41
N GLU A 48 -0.06 -13.50 -32.65
CA GLU A 48 -0.01 -12.30 -33.51
C GLU A 48 -0.81 -11.12 -32.91
N THR A 49 -1.93 -11.41 -32.25
CA THR A 49 -2.76 -10.38 -31.59
C THR A 49 -2.08 -9.80 -30.34
N GLU A 50 -1.37 -10.62 -29.57
CA GLU A 50 -0.62 -10.19 -28.38
C GLU A 50 0.61 -9.34 -28.75
N GLU A 51 1.35 -9.72 -29.78
CA GLU A 51 2.49 -8.94 -30.29
C GLU A 51 2.06 -7.57 -30.79
N MET A 52 1.00 -7.50 -31.62
CA MET A 52 0.45 -6.23 -32.11
C MET A 52 -0.01 -5.32 -30.95
N ALA A 53 -0.66 -5.88 -29.93
CA ALA A 53 -1.08 -5.11 -28.74
C ALA A 53 0.12 -4.59 -27.92
N GLN A 54 1.22 -5.34 -27.90
CA GLN A 54 2.46 -4.93 -27.25
C GLN A 54 3.15 -3.79 -28.03
N GLU A 55 3.18 -3.86 -29.35
CA GLU A 55 3.70 -2.79 -30.22
C GLU A 55 2.90 -1.49 -30.08
N ASP A 56 1.57 -1.58 -30.16
CA ASP A 56 0.66 -0.43 -29.97
C ASP A 56 0.88 0.23 -28.60
N PHE A 57 1.09 -0.59 -27.57
CA PHE A 57 1.39 -0.10 -26.23
C PHE A 57 2.73 0.64 -26.18
N GLN A 58 3.78 0.09 -26.79
CA GLN A 58 5.08 0.77 -26.86
C GLN A 58 5.01 2.06 -27.67
N TYR A 59 4.27 2.07 -28.78
CA TYR A 59 4.03 3.27 -29.57
C TYR A 59 3.38 4.37 -28.72
N LYS A 60 2.37 4.01 -27.94
CA LYS A 60 1.71 4.93 -27.01
C LYS A 60 2.67 5.50 -25.95
N LEU A 61 3.60 4.69 -25.44
CA LEU A 61 4.63 5.19 -24.51
C LEU A 61 5.57 6.19 -25.17
N LYS A 62 5.99 5.95 -26.42
CA LYS A 62 6.80 6.92 -27.19
C LYS A 62 6.07 8.24 -27.36
N VAL A 63 4.79 8.20 -27.71
CA VAL A 63 3.94 9.40 -27.82
C VAL A 63 3.86 10.16 -26.49
N TYR A 64 3.78 9.46 -25.35
CA TYR A 64 3.85 10.13 -24.05
C TYR A 64 5.21 10.79 -23.81
N ILE A 65 6.32 10.13 -24.11
CA ILE A 65 7.66 10.73 -23.98
C ILE A 65 7.75 12.02 -24.80
N ASP A 66 7.33 11.99 -26.07
CA ASP A 66 7.36 13.17 -26.95
C ASP A 66 6.45 14.30 -26.43
N SER A 67 5.31 13.94 -25.84
CA SER A 67 4.35 14.89 -25.27
C SER A 67 4.84 15.58 -23.99
N THR A 68 5.91 15.09 -23.36
CA THR A 68 6.50 15.73 -22.15
C THR A 68 7.15 17.09 -22.43
N VAL A 69 7.39 17.45 -23.69
CA VAL A 69 7.94 18.75 -24.09
C VAL A 69 6.92 19.65 -24.79
N ASP A 70 5.64 19.26 -24.78
CA ASP A 70 4.57 20.03 -25.42
C ASP A 70 4.42 21.44 -24.82
N LYS A 71 3.97 22.40 -25.66
CA LYS A 71 3.76 23.79 -25.25
C LYS A 71 2.69 23.89 -24.15
N SER A 72 1.67 23.05 -24.20
CA SER A 72 0.58 22.99 -23.23
C SER A 72 1.00 22.26 -21.96
N ALA A 73 0.90 22.94 -20.82
CA ALA A 73 1.16 22.34 -19.50
C ALA A 73 0.24 21.15 -19.20
N LYS A 74 -1.02 21.21 -19.66
CA LYS A 74 -1.98 20.13 -19.47
C LYS A 74 -1.58 18.87 -20.25
N THR A 75 -1.04 19.05 -21.46
CA THR A 75 -0.55 17.94 -22.30
C THR A 75 0.67 17.29 -21.67
N ARG A 76 1.64 18.09 -21.22
CA ARG A 76 2.81 17.57 -20.49
C ARG A 76 2.42 16.80 -19.24
N GLN A 77 1.50 17.34 -18.44
CA GLN A 77 1.00 16.66 -17.24
C GLN A 77 0.34 15.31 -17.58
N GLY A 78 -0.55 15.28 -18.57
CA GLY A 78 -1.20 14.05 -19.00
C GLY A 78 -0.22 13.00 -19.51
N ALA A 79 0.86 13.44 -20.17
CA ALA A 79 1.93 12.56 -20.61
C ALA A 79 2.71 11.93 -19.44
N LEU A 80 3.08 12.74 -18.43
CA LEU A 80 3.74 12.25 -17.21
C LEU A 80 2.85 11.25 -16.46
N ASP A 81 1.55 11.53 -16.32
CA ASP A 81 0.61 10.63 -15.66
C ASP A 81 0.37 9.34 -16.47
N GLY A 82 0.40 9.41 -17.80
CA GLY A 82 0.38 8.25 -18.69
C GLY A 82 1.58 7.33 -18.48
N LEU A 83 2.79 7.91 -18.45
CA LEU A 83 4.03 7.18 -18.16
C LEU A 83 4.01 6.56 -16.77
N LYS A 84 3.60 7.30 -15.74
CA LYS A 84 3.45 6.78 -14.38
C LYS A 84 2.53 5.56 -14.34
N THR A 85 1.35 5.68 -14.96
CA THR A 85 0.37 4.59 -14.96
C THR A 85 0.93 3.34 -15.63
N ALA A 86 1.64 3.50 -16.76
CA ALA A 86 2.29 2.40 -17.44
C ALA A 86 3.38 1.73 -16.58
N MET A 87 4.30 2.52 -16.01
CA MET A 87 5.39 2.01 -15.17
C MET A 87 4.92 1.46 -13.83
N ALA A 88 3.75 1.88 -13.34
CA ALA A 88 3.17 1.35 -12.11
C ALA A 88 2.45 0.01 -12.33
N THR A 89 1.95 -0.25 -13.54
CA THR A 89 1.10 -1.42 -13.83
C THR A 89 1.80 -2.52 -14.62
N LYS A 90 2.91 -2.20 -15.29
CA LYS A 90 3.71 -3.13 -16.09
C LYS A 90 5.19 -2.99 -15.77
N ILE A 91 5.93 -4.08 -15.94
CA ILE A 91 7.40 -4.10 -15.88
C ILE A 91 7.90 -3.86 -17.30
N LEU A 92 8.66 -2.79 -17.50
CA LEU A 92 9.01 -2.23 -18.81
C LEU A 92 10.52 -1.99 -18.93
N TYR A 93 11.33 -2.83 -18.28
CA TYR A 93 12.78 -2.63 -18.17
C TYR A 93 13.46 -2.36 -19.51
N GLU A 94 13.27 -3.23 -20.51
CA GLU A 94 13.89 -3.07 -21.84
C GLU A 94 13.54 -1.73 -22.49
N PHE A 95 12.25 -1.37 -22.53
CA PHE A 95 11.79 -0.11 -23.12
C PHE A 95 12.37 1.12 -22.41
N ILE A 96 12.47 1.05 -21.08
CA ILE A 96 12.91 2.14 -20.21
C ILE A 96 14.43 2.30 -20.25
N SER A 97 15.19 1.21 -20.15
CA SER A 97 16.66 1.23 -20.14
C SER A 97 17.20 1.93 -21.38
N GLU A 98 16.65 1.65 -22.56
CA GLU A 98 17.01 2.32 -23.82
C GLU A 98 16.74 3.83 -23.85
N ARG A 99 15.79 4.31 -23.03
CA ARG A 99 15.26 5.68 -23.07
C ARG A 99 15.49 6.44 -21.77
N ARG A 100 16.25 5.88 -20.82
CA ARG A 100 16.38 6.40 -19.46
C ARG A 100 16.89 7.85 -19.43
N MET A 101 17.81 8.20 -20.32
CA MET A 101 18.35 9.56 -20.42
C MET A 101 17.27 10.56 -20.83
N THR A 102 16.52 10.26 -21.90
CA THR A 102 15.43 11.11 -22.38
C THR A 102 14.32 11.27 -21.33
N ILE A 103 13.93 10.17 -20.67
CA ILE A 103 12.91 10.20 -19.62
C ILE A 103 13.41 11.05 -18.43
N THR A 104 14.67 10.92 -18.05
CA THR A 104 15.31 11.71 -16.98
C THR A 104 15.32 13.20 -17.32
N ASP A 105 15.68 13.57 -18.54
CA ASP A 105 15.66 14.97 -19.00
C ASP A 105 14.25 15.56 -18.98
N SER A 106 13.24 14.78 -19.36
CA SER A 106 11.83 15.17 -19.30
C SER A 106 11.39 15.40 -17.86
N ILE A 107 11.73 14.49 -16.93
CA ILE A 107 11.45 14.64 -15.50
C ILE A 107 12.14 15.90 -14.96
N GLU A 108 13.44 16.06 -15.22
CA GLU A 108 14.23 17.18 -14.72
C GLU A 108 13.65 18.53 -15.19
N ARG A 109 13.26 18.61 -16.47
CA ARG A 109 12.61 19.79 -17.05
C ARG A 109 11.29 20.09 -16.38
N SER A 110 10.42 19.10 -16.18
CA SER A 110 9.12 19.30 -15.52
C SER A 110 9.27 19.65 -14.04
N LEU A 111 10.29 19.17 -13.34
CA LEU A 111 10.61 19.60 -11.99
C LEU A 111 11.09 21.06 -11.95
N LYS A 112 11.99 21.46 -12.86
CA LYS A 112 12.57 22.81 -12.89
C LYS A 112 11.60 23.87 -13.40
N LYS A 113 10.84 23.58 -14.46
CA LYS A 113 10.00 24.55 -15.19
C LYS A 113 8.51 24.37 -14.96
N GLY A 114 8.07 23.15 -14.62
CA GLY A 114 6.67 22.87 -14.31
C GLY A 114 6.23 23.49 -12.99
N LYS A 115 4.93 23.39 -12.69
CA LYS A 115 4.33 23.92 -11.46
C LYS A 115 3.31 22.94 -10.87
N GLY A 116 3.21 22.93 -9.54
CA GLY A 116 2.16 22.23 -8.81
C GLY A 116 2.07 20.76 -9.19
N VAL A 117 0.95 20.36 -9.79
CA VAL A 117 0.67 18.97 -10.19
C VAL A 117 1.65 18.40 -11.20
N GLU A 118 2.23 19.22 -12.09
CA GLU A 118 3.26 18.76 -13.05
C GLU A 118 4.55 18.34 -12.31
N GLN A 119 4.97 19.13 -11.31
CA GLN A 119 6.13 18.79 -10.48
C GLN A 119 5.87 17.53 -9.64
N CYS A 120 4.66 17.38 -9.09
CA CYS A 120 4.28 16.18 -8.35
C CYS A 120 4.30 14.93 -9.24
N ALA A 121 3.79 15.04 -10.48
CA ALA A 121 3.81 13.95 -11.45
C ALA A 121 5.26 13.60 -11.85
N ALA A 122 6.10 14.59 -12.14
CA ALA A 122 7.51 14.37 -12.48
C ALA A 122 8.28 13.70 -11.33
N ALA A 123 8.10 14.16 -10.09
CA ALA A 123 8.72 13.55 -8.92
C ALA A 123 8.30 12.08 -8.75
N SER A 124 6.99 11.80 -8.88
CA SER A 124 6.47 10.42 -8.81
C SER A 124 6.98 9.54 -9.96
N LEU A 125 7.15 10.10 -11.16
CA LEU A 125 7.70 9.36 -12.30
C LEU A 125 9.17 8.99 -12.07
N ALA A 126 9.95 9.85 -11.40
CA ALA A 126 11.32 9.52 -11.00
C ALA A 126 11.39 8.29 -10.10
N CYS A 127 10.49 8.18 -9.12
CA CYS A 127 10.38 6.99 -8.27
C CYS A 127 10.14 5.73 -9.08
N LEU A 128 9.15 5.77 -9.98
CA LEU A 128 8.80 4.63 -10.82
C LEU A 128 9.92 4.27 -11.79
N LEU A 129 10.64 5.26 -12.33
CA LEU A 129 11.81 5.04 -13.16
C LEU A 129 12.91 4.29 -12.39
N CYS A 130 13.26 4.74 -11.18
CA CYS A 130 14.22 4.03 -10.33
C CYS A 130 13.74 2.62 -9.97
N ILE A 131 12.48 2.44 -9.58
CA ILE A 131 11.90 1.11 -9.26
C ILE A 131 12.00 0.15 -10.45
N GLN A 132 11.78 0.64 -11.67
CA GLN A 132 11.84 -0.17 -12.89
C GLN A 132 13.27 -0.56 -13.26
N LEU A 133 14.22 0.35 -13.07
CA LEU A 133 15.64 0.09 -13.34
C LEU A 133 16.30 -0.78 -12.25
N GLY A 134 15.76 -0.76 -11.04
CA GLY A 134 16.31 -1.50 -9.90
C GLY A 134 17.58 -0.87 -9.34
N SER A 135 18.29 -1.60 -8.47
CA SER A 135 19.59 -1.19 -7.95
C SER A 135 20.68 -1.36 -9.01
N GLY A 136 21.48 -0.31 -9.21
CA GLY A 136 22.64 -0.34 -10.11
C GLY A 136 22.93 0.99 -10.79
N ILE A 137 23.92 0.97 -11.68
CA ILE A 137 24.48 2.17 -12.33
C ILE A 137 23.38 2.98 -13.05
N GLU A 138 22.41 2.32 -13.68
CA GLU A 138 21.35 3.01 -14.42
C GLU A 138 20.48 3.89 -13.51
N SER A 139 20.05 3.40 -12.35
CA SER A 139 19.25 4.17 -11.41
C SER A 139 20.09 5.19 -10.63
N GLU A 140 21.36 4.88 -10.36
CA GLU A 140 22.35 5.82 -9.81
C GLU A 140 22.53 7.05 -10.70
N GLU A 141 22.67 6.87 -12.02
CA GLU A 141 22.80 7.98 -12.99
C GLU A 141 21.55 8.87 -13.02
N VAL A 142 20.37 8.24 -13.05
CA VAL A 142 19.07 8.94 -12.96
C VAL A 142 19.03 9.76 -11.68
N PHE A 143 19.32 9.14 -10.54
CA PHE A 143 19.20 9.79 -9.25
C PHE A 143 20.24 10.89 -9.05
N LYS A 144 21.49 10.69 -9.51
CA LYS A 144 22.54 11.71 -9.50
C LYS A 144 22.10 13.00 -10.21
N THR A 145 21.35 12.86 -11.31
CA THR A 145 20.81 13.99 -12.07
C THR A 145 19.65 14.69 -11.35
N LEU A 146 18.71 13.91 -10.79
CA LEU A 146 17.49 14.47 -10.19
C LEU A 146 17.64 14.90 -8.72
N LYS A 147 18.56 14.30 -7.96
CA LYS A 147 18.79 14.54 -6.53
C LYS A 147 19.03 16.02 -6.19
N PRO A 148 19.87 16.78 -6.93
CA PRO A 148 20.06 18.21 -6.67
C PRO A 148 18.77 19.02 -6.87
N VAL A 149 17.95 18.66 -7.85
CA VAL A 149 16.67 19.33 -8.15
C VAL A 149 15.66 19.08 -7.03
N PHE A 150 15.54 17.84 -6.55
CA PHE A 150 14.70 17.52 -5.40
C PHE A 150 15.11 18.30 -4.15
N LYS A 151 16.40 18.32 -3.83
CA LYS A 151 16.92 19.09 -2.68
C LYS A 151 16.64 20.58 -2.81
N THR A 152 16.74 21.13 -4.02
CA THR A 152 16.46 22.55 -4.28
C THR A 152 14.99 22.87 -4.02
N ILE A 153 14.06 22.10 -4.60
CA ILE A 153 12.62 22.32 -4.41
C ILE A 153 12.21 22.08 -2.95
N LEU A 154 12.72 21.03 -2.30
CA LEU A 154 12.40 20.69 -0.92
C LEU A 154 12.73 21.85 0.06
N ASN A 155 13.89 22.47 -0.13
CA ASN A 155 14.41 23.52 0.72
C ASN A 155 13.91 24.93 0.34
N ASP A 156 13.23 25.08 -0.80
CA ASP A 156 12.58 26.34 -1.17
C ASP A 156 11.29 26.52 -0.38
N GLY A 157 11.32 27.42 0.61
CA GLY A 157 10.16 27.74 1.44
C GLY A 157 8.98 28.38 0.68
N ALA A 158 9.23 28.95 -0.49
CA ALA A 158 8.21 29.56 -1.35
C ALA A 158 7.65 28.58 -2.39
N ALA A 159 8.27 27.40 -2.57
CA ALA A 159 7.77 26.38 -3.47
C ALA A 159 6.42 25.82 -3.00
N ASN A 160 5.63 25.34 -3.97
CA ASN A 160 4.34 24.72 -3.71
C ASN A 160 4.46 23.54 -2.72
N ILE A 161 3.59 23.50 -1.71
CA ILE A 161 3.66 22.53 -0.61
C ILE A 161 3.56 21.09 -1.12
N GLN A 162 2.67 20.81 -2.08
CA GLN A 162 2.51 19.48 -2.65
C GLN A 162 3.75 19.06 -3.45
N ALA A 163 4.36 19.99 -4.20
CA ALA A 163 5.60 19.73 -4.92
C ALA A 163 6.76 19.45 -3.97
N ARG A 164 6.87 20.19 -2.86
CA ARG A 164 7.87 19.95 -1.80
C ARG A 164 7.70 18.59 -1.17
N GLN A 165 6.47 18.22 -0.81
CA GLN A 165 6.14 16.90 -0.27
C GLN A 165 6.52 15.79 -1.26
N ALA A 166 6.12 15.92 -2.53
CA ALA A 166 6.43 14.94 -3.56
C ALA A 166 7.95 14.78 -3.75
N CYS A 167 8.72 15.88 -3.76
CA CYS A 167 10.18 15.84 -3.83
C CYS A 167 10.81 15.19 -2.58
N ALA A 168 10.24 15.40 -1.39
CA ALA A 168 10.70 14.77 -0.16
C ALA A 168 10.54 13.24 -0.23
N THR A 169 9.34 12.76 -0.57
CA THR A 169 9.06 11.33 -0.70
C THR A 169 9.92 10.71 -1.80
N SER A 170 10.06 11.40 -2.93
CA SER A 170 10.86 10.90 -4.06
C SER A 170 12.34 10.86 -3.75
N LEU A 171 12.86 11.84 -3.00
CA LEU A 171 14.24 11.80 -2.53
C LEU A 171 14.47 10.58 -1.62
N GLY A 172 13.53 10.26 -0.72
CA GLY A 172 13.63 9.09 0.15
C GLY A 172 13.60 7.77 -0.61
N LEU A 173 12.63 7.59 -1.51
CA LEU A 173 12.49 6.36 -2.27
C LEU A 173 13.61 6.16 -3.28
N CYS A 174 13.99 7.20 -4.04
CA CYS A 174 15.09 7.07 -4.99
C CYS A 174 16.42 6.83 -4.28
N THR A 175 16.62 7.37 -3.07
CA THR A 175 17.78 7.01 -2.24
C THR A 175 17.77 5.53 -1.89
N LEU A 176 16.62 5.00 -1.46
CA LEU A 176 16.48 3.58 -1.10
C LEU A 176 16.81 2.65 -2.28
N VAL A 177 16.50 3.06 -3.51
CA VAL A 177 16.70 2.23 -4.71
C VAL A 177 18.11 2.39 -5.29
N ALA A 178 18.61 3.62 -5.36
CA ALA A 178 19.75 4.00 -6.20
C ALA A 178 21.01 4.37 -5.40
N GLU A 179 21.03 4.24 -4.07
CA GLU A 179 22.23 4.49 -3.29
C GLU A 179 22.59 3.28 -2.41
N ASP A 180 23.90 3.06 -2.23
CA ASP A 180 24.41 2.08 -1.28
C ASP A 180 24.05 2.46 0.17
N ASP A 181 23.98 1.46 1.06
CA ASP A 181 23.56 1.57 2.47
C ASP A 181 24.20 2.75 3.24
N ILE A 182 25.47 3.05 2.96
CA ILE A 182 26.20 4.16 3.59
C ILE A 182 25.59 5.51 3.21
N MET A 183 25.25 5.68 1.93
CA MET A 183 24.69 6.91 1.39
C MET A 183 23.21 7.05 1.75
N VAL A 184 22.48 5.93 1.86
CA VAL A 184 21.11 5.91 2.43
C VAL A 184 21.10 6.53 3.83
N SER A 185 22.04 6.16 4.71
CA SER A 185 22.16 6.73 6.06
C SER A 185 22.37 8.26 6.02
N VAL A 186 23.21 8.74 5.11
CA VAL A 186 23.50 10.18 4.95
C VAL A 186 22.30 10.95 4.40
N ALA A 187 21.60 10.40 3.39
CA ALA A 187 20.43 11.06 2.83
C ALA A 187 19.24 11.02 3.80
N MET A 188 19.08 9.93 4.56
CA MET A 188 18.09 9.81 5.64
C MET A 188 18.33 10.89 6.70
N LYS A 189 19.58 11.09 7.16
CA LYS A 189 19.95 12.18 8.08
C LYS A 189 19.67 13.56 7.50
N ALA A 190 19.91 13.77 6.21
CA ALA A 190 19.61 15.03 5.54
C ALA A 190 18.09 15.30 5.44
N LEU A 191 17.29 14.30 5.07
CA LEU A 191 15.83 14.36 5.05
C LEU A 191 15.28 14.64 6.44
N VAL A 192 15.75 13.90 7.45
CA VAL A 192 15.39 14.14 8.85
C VAL A 192 15.71 15.58 9.21
N ARG A 193 16.90 16.11 8.90
CA ARG A 193 17.26 17.52 9.17
C ARG A 193 16.36 18.54 8.46
N SER A 194 15.91 18.24 7.24
CA SER A 194 14.94 19.08 6.50
C SER A 194 13.55 19.08 7.15
N PHE A 195 13.11 17.97 7.73
CA PHE A 195 11.83 17.86 8.46
C PHE A 195 11.94 18.31 9.93
N THR A 196 13.14 18.20 10.52
CA THR A 196 13.43 18.47 11.93
C THR A 196 14.37 19.66 12.07
N PHE A 197 13.96 20.83 11.59
CA PHE A 197 14.63 22.10 11.90
C PHE A 197 14.63 22.44 13.41
N LYS A 198 14.18 21.54 14.30
CA LYS A 198 13.96 21.82 15.72
C LYS A 198 14.27 20.68 16.71
N TRP A 199 14.68 19.49 16.26
CA TRP A 199 14.75 18.31 17.16
C TRP A 199 15.96 17.40 16.93
N MET A 200 17.16 17.94 16.71
CA MET A 200 18.37 17.12 16.78
C MET A 200 19.53 17.89 17.44
N SER A 201 19.51 17.88 18.76
CA SER A 201 20.74 17.63 19.53
C SER A 201 20.67 16.16 19.95
N GLU A 202 21.83 15.49 19.96
CA GLU A 202 22.10 14.10 20.33
C GLU A 202 20.96 13.36 21.06
N PHE A 203 20.52 12.25 20.47
CA PHE A 203 19.44 11.40 20.98
C PHE A 203 19.93 10.60 22.19
N ASP A 204 20.06 11.27 23.33
CA ASP A 204 20.01 10.64 24.65
C ASP A 204 18.54 10.73 25.11
N TYR A 205 17.77 9.68 24.85
CA TYR A 205 16.32 9.71 25.03
C TYR A 205 15.93 9.39 26.48
N ASP A 206 16.15 10.35 27.38
CA ASP A 206 15.54 10.41 28.73
C ASP A 206 14.01 10.64 28.70
N GLY A 207 13.37 10.51 27.52
CA GLY A 207 11.96 10.83 27.26
C GLY A 207 11.03 9.63 27.08
N TRP A 208 11.49 8.40 27.34
CA TRP A 208 10.71 7.18 27.11
C TRP A 208 9.45 7.09 27.98
N GLU A 209 9.58 7.17 29.30
CA GLU A 209 8.43 7.25 30.21
C GLU A 209 7.45 8.39 29.82
N PRO A 210 7.90 9.65 29.64
CA PRO A 210 7.01 10.74 29.22
C PRO A 210 6.29 10.51 27.88
N LEU A 211 6.89 9.75 26.96
CA LEU A 211 6.26 9.37 25.69
C LEU A 211 5.17 8.32 25.93
N CYS A 212 5.48 7.24 26.67
CA CYS A 212 4.53 6.18 27.00
C CYS A 212 3.33 6.73 27.78
N GLU A 213 3.53 7.65 28.72
CA GLU A 213 2.44 8.33 29.43
C GLU A 213 1.50 9.09 28.50
N LYS A 214 2.06 9.85 27.54
CA LYS A 214 1.26 10.59 26.53
C LYS A 214 0.51 9.64 25.60
N LEU A 215 1.17 8.58 25.13
CA LEU A 215 0.54 7.57 24.28
C LEU A 215 -0.59 6.84 25.02
N ASN A 216 -0.38 6.51 26.30
CA ASN A 216 -1.40 5.91 27.15
C ASN A 216 -2.60 6.84 27.36
N ALA A 217 -2.36 8.14 27.63
CA ALA A 217 -3.44 9.12 27.74
C ALA A 217 -4.30 9.22 26.47
N LEU A 218 -3.68 9.11 25.28
CA LEU A 218 -4.38 9.07 23.99
C LEU A 218 -5.08 7.73 23.72
N ALA A 219 -4.50 6.62 24.19
CA ALA A 219 -5.08 5.28 24.14
C ALA A 219 -6.31 5.12 25.04
N THR A 220 -6.37 5.87 26.15
CA THR A 220 -7.49 5.88 27.11
C THR A 220 -8.40 7.10 27.01
N ASP A 221 -8.25 7.93 25.96
CA ASP A 221 -8.93 9.22 25.83
C ASP A 221 -10.44 9.14 26.13
N CYS A 222 -10.85 9.88 27.16
CA CYS A 222 -12.22 9.97 27.67
C CYS A 222 -12.85 11.36 27.43
N THR A 223 -12.17 12.26 26.73
CA THR A 223 -12.60 13.66 26.56
C THR A 223 -13.95 13.77 25.87
N LYS A 224 -14.84 14.62 26.41
CA LYS A 224 -16.20 14.79 25.88
C LYS A 224 -16.26 15.67 24.62
N HIS A 225 -15.20 16.43 24.34
CA HIS A 225 -15.14 17.40 23.24
C HIS A 225 -14.84 16.81 21.86
N ARG A 226 -14.51 15.51 21.77
CA ARG A 226 -14.25 14.81 20.51
C ARG A 226 -15.38 13.85 20.17
N ALA A 227 -15.68 13.69 18.87
CA ALA A 227 -16.73 12.79 18.40
C ALA A 227 -16.47 11.35 18.84
N LYS A 228 -17.56 10.59 19.10
CA LYS A 228 -17.46 9.21 19.60
C LYS A 228 -16.74 8.27 18.63
N THR A 229 -16.99 8.42 17.33
CA THR A 229 -16.35 7.67 16.24
C THR A 229 -14.84 7.91 16.21
N ASP A 230 -14.44 9.17 16.32
CA ASP A 230 -13.04 9.57 16.22
C ASP A 230 -12.25 9.11 17.44
N LYS A 231 -12.83 9.23 18.64
CA LYS A 231 -12.24 8.65 19.86
C LYS A 231 -12.09 7.14 19.77
N ARG A 232 -13.05 6.42 19.19
CA ARG A 232 -12.95 4.97 19.02
C ARG A 232 -11.79 4.60 18.09
N LYS A 233 -11.66 5.29 16.96
CA LYS A 233 -10.55 5.09 16.01
C LYS A 233 -9.21 5.44 16.65
N GLN A 234 -9.11 6.62 17.26
CA GLN A 234 -7.92 7.10 17.96
C GLN A 234 -7.45 6.12 19.04
N ARG A 235 -8.34 5.70 19.96
CA ARG A 235 -7.97 4.75 21.02
C ARG A 235 -7.56 3.38 20.49
N SER A 236 -8.07 2.95 19.33
CA SER A 236 -7.56 1.74 18.68
C SER A 236 -6.13 1.95 18.23
N VAL A 237 -5.90 2.98 17.41
CA VAL A 237 -4.58 3.29 16.85
C VAL A 237 -3.53 3.52 17.93
N PHE A 238 -3.85 4.30 18.97
CA PHE A 238 -2.89 4.60 20.04
C PHE A 238 -2.64 3.43 20.99
N ARG A 239 -3.57 2.47 21.14
CA ARG A 239 -3.27 1.22 21.85
C ARG A 239 -2.30 0.37 21.05
N ASP A 240 -2.48 0.29 19.73
CA ASP A 240 -1.57 -0.46 18.86
C ASP A 240 -0.17 0.19 18.84
N VAL A 241 -0.09 1.53 18.79
CA VAL A 241 1.18 2.27 18.86
C VAL A 241 1.84 2.13 20.23
N LEU A 242 1.09 2.27 21.33
CA LEU A 242 1.65 2.13 22.69
C LEU A 242 2.23 0.73 22.87
N LYS A 243 1.51 -0.32 22.46
CA LYS A 243 1.99 -1.70 22.53
C LYS A 243 3.27 -1.91 21.71
N ALA A 244 3.31 -1.36 20.50
CA ALA A 244 4.49 -1.44 19.63
C ALA A 244 5.71 -0.69 20.22
N VAL A 245 5.48 0.41 20.94
CA VAL A 245 6.52 1.18 21.63
C VAL A 245 7.00 0.39 22.86
N GLU A 246 6.10 0.00 23.77
CA GLU A 246 6.44 -0.65 25.05
C GLU A 246 6.99 -2.06 24.91
N GLU A 247 6.38 -2.88 24.03
CA GLU A 247 6.70 -4.31 23.93
C GLU A 247 7.59 -4.63 22.72
N GLY A 248 7.84 -3.65 21.84
CA GLY A 248 8.51 -3.87 20.55
C GLY A 248 7.71 -4.77 19.60
N ASP A 249 6.46 -5.11 19.94
CA ASP A 249 5.66 -6.11 19.26
C ASP A 249 5.07 -5.53 17.95
N PHE A 250 5.40 -6.16 16.82
CA PHE A 250 4.79 -5.89 15.53
C PHE A 250 3.73 -6.97 15.25
N GLN A 251 2.48 -6.56 15.02
CA GLN A 251 1.43 -7.47 14.60
C GLN A 251 1.70 -7.94 13.17
N SER A 252 2.21 -9.16 13.01
CA SER A 252 2.56 -9.70 11.69
C SER A 252 1.36 -9.69 10.74
N GLU A 253 1.57 -9.15 9.54
CA GLU A 253 0.57 -9.12 8.46
C GLU A 253 1.00 -10.07 7.33
N THR A 254 0.04 -10.61 6.57
CA THR A 254 0.35 -11.45 5.40
C THR A 254 -0.24 -10.86 4.15
N ILE A 255 0.61 -10.54 3.18
CA ILE A 255 0.23 -10.10 1.84
C ILE A 255 0.22 -11.33 0.92
N ARG A 256 -0.90 -11.57 0.24
CA ARG A 256 -1.03 -12.66 -0.75
C ARG A 256 -1.01 -12.07 -2.16
N PHE A 257 -0.20 -12.65 -3.05
CA PHE A 257 -0.08 -12.25 -4.44
C PHE A 257 0.17 -13.49 -5.30
N GLY A 258 -0.67 -13.69 -6.33
CA GLY A 258 -0.64 -14.93 -7.10
C GLY A 258 -0.81 -16.17 -6.21
N THR A 259 0.14 -17.09 -6.31
CA THR A 259 0.25 -18.31 -5.47
C THR A 259 1.11 -18.12 -4.23
N GLU A 260 1.80 -16.98 -4.13
CA GLU A 260 2.77 -16.67 -3.10
C GLU A 260 2.18 -15.82 -1.97
N ARG A 261 2.92 -15.77 -0.87
CA ARG A 261 2.56 -15.00 0.31
C ARG A 261 3.82 -14.46 0.96
N MET A 262 3.81 -13.17 1.24
CA MET A 262 4.86 -12.48 2.00
C MET A 262 4.33 -12.17 3.39
N VAL A 263 5.12 -12.50 4.40
CA VAL A 263 4.90 -12.04 5.77
C VAL A 263 5.57 -10.69 5.94
N ILE A 264 4.85 -9.75 6.54
CA ILE A 264 5.40 -8.50 7.06
C ILE A 264 5.46 -8.69 8.57
N ASP A 265 6.65 -8.70 9.13
CA ASP A 265 6.96 -9.02 10.52
C ASP A 265 7.68 -7.88 11.27
N SER A 266 7.99 -6.79 10.57
CA SER A 266 8.70 -5.64 11.12
C SER A 266 8.20 -4.31 10.53
N TRP A 267 8.39 -3.24 11.30
CA TRP A 267 8.10 -1.88 10.86
C TRP A 267 8.92 -1.45 9.64
N VAL A 268 10.18 -1.89 9.55
CA VAL A 268 11.04 -1.61 8.38
C VAL A 268 10.41 -2.24 7.14
N ARG A 269 10.12 -3.54 7.18
CA ARG A 269 9.49 -4.27 6.08
C ARG A 269 8.13 -3.68 5.69
N LYS A 270 7.32 -3.27 6.68
CA LYS A 270 6.05 -2.60 6.47
C LYS A 270 6.21 -1.24 5.77
N ARG A 271 7.14 -0.41 6.23
CA ARG A 271 7.40 0.92 5.66
C ARG A 271 7.97 0.83 4.26
N THR A 272 8.88 -0.11 4.01
CA THR A 272 9.40 -0.39 2.67
C THR A 272 8.27 -0.81 1.73
N TYR A 273 7.38 -1.72 2.15
CA TYR A 273 6.22 -2.12 1.37
C TYR A 273 5.26 -0.96 1.09
N ASP A 274 4.92 -0.16 2.11
CA ASP A 274 4.01 0.96 1.95
C ASP A 274 4.60 2.03 1.02
N ALA A 275 5.92 2.25 1.07
CA ALA A 275 6.62 3.17 0.19
C ALA A 275 6.55 2.73 -1.28
N PHE A 276 6.84 1.47 -1.61
CA PHE A 276 6.65 0.98 -2.98
C PHE A 276 5.18 1.01 -3.40
N ARG A 277 4.27 0.59 -2.52
CA ARG A 277 2.84 0.58 -2.79
C ARG A 277 2.26 1.97 -3.05
N GLU A 278 2.81 3.02 -2.46
CA GLU A 278 2.40 4.41 -2.71
C GLU A 278 2.56 4.79 -4.19
N PHE A 279 3.62 4.32 -4.85
CA PHE A 279 3.92 4.65 -6.26
C PHE A 279 3.40 3.60 -7.24
N VAL A 280 3.57 2.32 -6.95
CA VAL A 280 3.17 1.21 -7.83
C VAL A 280 1.65 0.97 -7.76
N GLY A 281 1.01 1.28 -6.63
CA GLY A 281 -0.43 1.24 -6.48
C GLY A 281 -1.04 -0.12 -6.78
N SER A 282 -1.95 -0.18 -7.75
CA SER A 282 -2.65 -1.42 -8.14
C SER A 282 -1.74 -2.48 -8.76
N GLY A 283 -0.59 -2.09 -9.32
CA GLY A 283 0.37 -3.03 -9.89
C GLY A 283 1.25 -3.74 -8.85
N MET A 284 1.16 -3.39 -7.56
CA MET A 284 2.05 -3.91 -6.52
C MET A 284 2.09 -5.45 -6.49
N ASN A 285 0.94 -6.11 -6.64
CA ASN A 285 0.88 -7.57 -6.67
C ASN A 285 1.61 -8.18 -7.87
N TYR A 286 1.58 -7.52 -9.03
CA TYR A 286 2.30 -7.99 -10.21
C TYR A 286 3.80 -7.77 -10.05
N HIS A 287 4.19 -6.63 -9.50
CA HIS A 287 5.59 -6.34 -9.18
C HIS A 287 6.18 -7.31 -8.15
N LEU A 288 5.44 -7.67 -7.10
CA LEU A 288 5.87 -8.71 -6.15
C LEU A 288 6.07 -10.07 -6.83
N GLN A 289 5.33 -10.38 -7.90
CA GLN A 289 5.46 -11.66 -8.61
C GLN A 289 6.64 -11.67 -9.59
N ALA A 290 6.89 -10.55 -10.27
CA ALA A 290 7.73 -10.56 -11.48
C ALA A 290 8.86 -9.53 -11.51
N ASN A 291 8.83 -8.47 -10.69
CA ASN A 291 9.89 -7.45 -10.70
C ASN A 291 11.06 -7.94 -9.83
N GLU A 292 12.18 -8.27 -10.46
CA GLU A 292 13.36 -8.85 -9.79
C GLU A 292 13.85 -7.97 -8.63
N PHE A 293 14.00 -6.66 -8.85
CA PHE A 293 14.42 -5.74 -7.80
C PHE A 293 13.48 -5.74 -6.58
N ILE A 294 12.16 -5.65 -6.78
CA ILE A 294 11.20 -5.70 -5.67
C ILE A 294 11.25 -7.07 -4.97
N ARG A 295 11.45 -8.16 -5.71
CA ARG A 295 11.60 -9.49 -5.11
C ARG A 295 12.86 -9.62 -4.29
N ASP A 296 13.97 -9.02 -4.72
CA ASP A 296 15.22 -8.99 -3.96
C ASP A 296 15.08 -8.17 -2.68
N VAL A 297 14.46 -6.98 -2.76
CA VAL A 297 14.20 -6.12 -1.59
C VAL A 297 13.38 -6.82 -0.51
N PHE A 298 12.46 -7.72 -0.90
CA PHE A 298 11.64 -8.50 0.02
C PHE A 298 12.11 -9.95 0.19
N GLU A 299 13.26 -10.32 -0.37
CA GLU A 299 13.83 -11.68 -0.28
C GLU A 299 12.83 -12.78 -0.69
N LEU A 300 12.06 -12.53 -1.76
CA LEU A 300 11.04 -13.46 -2.26
C LEU A 300 11.62 -14.57 -3.15
N GLY A 301 12.91 -14.49 -3.48
CA GLY A 301 13.55 -15.37 -4.46
C GLY A 301 13.18 -15.03 -5.91
N PRO A 302 13.58 -15.83 -6.90
CA PRO A 302 13.33 -15.54 -8.31
C PRO A 302 11.83 -15.58 -8.66
N PRO A 303 11.37 -14.84 -9.69
CA PRO A 303 9.99 -14.91 -10.18
C PRO A 303 9.53 -16.34 -10.45
N MET A 304 8.36 -16.71 -9.95
CA MET A 304 7.79 -18.03 -10.20
C MET A 304 7.15 -18.07 -11.60
N LEU A 305 7.79 -18.76 -12.54
CA LEU A 305 7.21 -19.07 -13.85
C LEU A 305 6.23 -20.24 -13.71
N ILE A 306 4.98 -19.96 -13.37
CA ILE A 306 3.93 -20.99 -13.26
C ILE A 306 3.01 -20.87 -14.48
N ASP A 307 2.94 -21.92 -15.29
CA ASP A 307 1.99 -21.97 -16.41
C ASP A 307 0.53 -22.11 -15.92
N SER A 308 -0.40 -21.82 -16.83
CA SER A 308 -1.84 -21.87 -16.54
C SER A 308 -2.34 -23.27 -16.14
N ALA A 309 -1.66 -24.35 -16.54
CA ALA A 309 -2.03 -25.72 -16.21
C ALA A 309 -1.57 -26.08 -14.78
N ALA A 310 -0.36 -25.70 -14.40
CA ALA A 310 0.19 -25.83 -13.05
C ALA A 310 -0.61 -25.00 -12.05
N LEU A 311 -1.03 -23.78 -12.41
CA LEU A 311 -1.94 -22.95 -11.61
C LEU A 311 -3.30 -23.64 -11.35
N LYS A 312 -3.84 -24.36 -12.33
CA LYS A 312 -5.07 -25.15 -12.16
C LYS A 312 -4.82 -26.37 -11.27
N ALA A 313 -3.69 -27.04 -11.42
CA ALA A 313 -3.32 -28.21 -10.62
C ALA A 313 -3.07 -27.86 -9.13
N MET A 314 -2.57 -26.67 -8.84
CA MET A 314 -2.37 -26.18 -7.47
C MET A 314 -3.68 -25.81 -6.74
N LYS A 315 -4.83 -25.75 -7.43
CA LYS A 315 -6.11 -25.42 -6.78
C LYS A 315 -6.63 -26.60 -5.98
N SER A 316 -6.60 -26.45 -4.65
CA SER A 316 -7.29 -27.35 -3.71
C SER A 316 -8.75 -27.59 -4.13
N SER A 317 -9.18 -28.86 -4.08
CA SER A 317 -10.52 -29.24 -4.50
C SER A 317 -11.58 -28.58 -3.61
N ARG A 318 -12.82 -28.45 -4.11
CA ARG A 318 -13.93 -27.89 -3.31
C ARG A 318 -14.14 -28.67 -2.02
N LEU A 319 -14.05 -30.00 -2.09
CA LEU A 319 -14.19 -30.89 -0.94
C LEU A 319 -13.07 -30.67 0.08
N GLU A 320 -11.83 -30.60 -0.39
CA GLU A 320 -10.66 -30.40 0.46
C GLU A 320 -10.73 -29.05 1.20
N ARG A 321 -11.10 -27.97 0.52
CA ARG A 321 -11.33 -26.66 1.16
C ARG A 321 -12.44 -26.72 2.22
N HIS A 322 -13.54 -27.42 1.92
CA HIS A 322 -14.63 -27.60 2.88
C HIS A 322 -14.17 -28.36 4.12
N LEU A 323 -13.43 -29.46 3.95
CA LEU A 323 -12.92 -30.27 5.05
C LEU A 323 -11.89 -29.49 5.89
N TYR A 324 -10.97 -28.77 5.26
CA TYR A 324 -9.99 -27.93 5.96
C TYR A 324 -10.68 -26.84 6.78
N ASN A 325 -11.66 -26.14 6.19
CA ASN A 325 -12.41 -25.10 6.88
C ASN A 325 -13.27 -25.67 8.02
N ALA A 326 -13.89 -26.83 7.84
CA ALA A 326 -14.65 -27.52 8.87
C ALA A 326 -13.75 -27.96 10.05
N ALA A 327 -12.56 -28.49 9.76
CA ALA A 327 -11.57 -28.84 10.76
C ALA A 327 -11.09 -27.60 11.54
N ALA A 328 -10.74 -26.51 10.83
CA ALA A 328 -10.34 -25.25 11.45
C ALA A 328 -11.46 -24.62 12.29
N PHE A 329 -12.72 -24.69 11.83
CA PHE A 329 -13.89 -24.25 12.59
C PHE A 329 -14.07 -25.08 13.87
N LYS A 330 -14.03 -26.41 13.77
CA LYS A 330 -14.14 -27.32 14.92
C LYS A 330 -13.02 -27.07 15.95
N ALA A 331 -11.78 -26.89 15.49
CA ALA A 331 -10.64 -26.57 16.35
C ALA A 331 -10.84 -25.23 17.08
N ARG A 332 -11.24 -24.17 16.37
CA ARG A 332 -11.55 -22.85 16.98
C ARG A 332 -12.67 -22.96 18.01
N THR A 333 -13.75 -23.67 17.70
CA THR A 333 -14.88 -23.88 18.63
C THR A 333 -14.42 -24.61 19.90
N LYS A 334 -13.65 -25.70 19.75
CA LYS A 334 -13.09 -26.44 20.90
C LYS A 334 -12.16 -25.57 21.76
N ALA A 335 -11.30 -24.76 21.14
CA ALA A 335 -10.40 -23.86 21.85
C ALA A 335 -11.16 -22.77 22.61
N ARG A 336 -12.16 -22.13 21.97
CA ARG A 336 -12.97 -21.07 22.59
C ARG A 336 -13.86 -21.60 23.72
N ASN A 337 -14.42 -22.80 23.58
CA ASN A 337 -15.27 -23.40 24.62
C ASN A 337 -14.53 -23.55 25.96
N LYS A 338 -13.22 -23.83 25.95
CA LYS A 338 -12.40 -23.90 27.18
C LYS A 338 -12.35 -22.59 27.99
N VAL A 339 -12.56 -21.45 27.34
CA VAL A 339 -12.43 -20.12 27.95
C VAL A 339 -13.78 -19.40 28.07
N ARG A 340 -14.85 -20.02 27.54
CA ARG A 340 -16.19 -19.43 27.46
C ARG A 340 -16.87 -19.33 28.82
N ASP A 341 -16.59 -20.30 29.70
CA ASP A 341 -17.20 -20.40 31.02
C ASP A 341 -16.52 -19.51 32.08
N LYS A 342 -15.51 -18.71 31.68
CA LYS A 342 -14.74 -17.82 32.59
C LYS A 342 -15.60 -16.75 33.30
N ARG A 343 -16.84 -16.53 32.85
CA ARG A 343 -17.79 -15.57 33.44
C ARG A 343 -19.12 -16.22 33.83
N VAL A 344 -19.19 -17.54 33.83
CA VAL A 344 -20.37 -18.26 34.28
C VAL A 344 -20.37 -18.18 35.81
N ASP A 345 -21.48 -17.69 36.36
CA ASP A 345 -21.70 -17.60 37.80
C ASP A 345 -21.96 -19.03 38.30
N VAL A 346 -20.87 -19.76 38.58
CA VAL A 346 -20.96 -21.08 39.20
C VAL A 346 -21.25 -20.84 40.67
N GLY A 347 -22.54 -20.66 40.99
CA GLY A 347 -22.99 -20.58 42.38
C GLY A 347 -22.49 -21.81 43.14
N GLU A 348 -21.70 -21.57 44.18
CA GLU A 348 -21.41 -22.59 45.19
C GLU A 348 -22.75 -22.97 45.84
N PHE A 349 -23.19 -24.20 45.59
CA PHE A 349 -24.32 -24.81 46.31
C PHE A 349 -23.82 -25.51 47.57
#